data_AF-A0A3M1M4A4-F1
#
_entry.id   AF-A0A3M1M4A4-F1
#
_cell.length_a   1.000
_cell.length_b   1.000
_cell.length_c   1.000
_cell.angle_alpha   90.00
_cell.angle_beta   90.00
_cell.angle_gamma   90.00
#
_symmetry.space_group_name_H-M   'P 1'
#
loop_
_entity.id
_entity.type
_entity.pdbx_description
1 polymer ?
#
loop_
_entity_poly.entity_id
_entity_poly.type
_entity_poly.pdbx_seq_one_letter_code
_entity_poly.pdbx_strand_id
1 'polypeptide(L)'
;MQNTAKPDFEIIIIHVEENYWLANGTAHLDAVLVGTDPYPTPILCVEFRDVSHVESYIPAGIEGLWAVHPDIVGRLRRAGELIERVAD
;
A
#
# COMPACT_ATOMS: atom_id res chain seq x y z
N MET A 1 -16.45 4.64 -23.01
CA MET A 1 -16.54 3.32 -22.35
C MET A 1 -15.12 3.00 -21.89
N GLN A 2 -14.72 2.99 -20.63
CA GLN A 2 -15.42 2.72 -19.36
C GLN A 2 -14.94 3.74 -18.30
N ASN A 3 -15.87 4.24 -17.49
CA ASN A 3 -15.59 4.99 -16.27
C ASN A 3 -15.30 3.96 -15.16
N THR A 4 -14.04 3.58 -14.96
CA THR A 4 -13.65 2.83 -13.76
C THR A 4 -13.21 3.85 -12.74
N ALA A 5 -14.10 4.20 -11.82
CA ALA A 5 -13.76 4.96 -10.63
C ALA A 5 -12.61 4.22 -9.94
N LYS A 6 -11.39 4.73 -10.07
CA LYS A 6 -10.28 4.32 -9.22
C LYS A 6 -10.76 4.69 -7.82
N PRO A 7 -10.92 3.74 -6.88
CA PRO A 7 -11.03 4.17 -5.49
C PRO A 7 -9.79 5.00 -5.20
N ASP A 8 -9.99 6.29 -4.92
CA ASP A 8 -8.93 7.23 -4.52
C ASP A 8 -8.52 6.88 -3.09
N PHE A 9 -7.82 5.76 -2.95
CA PHE A 9 -7.21 5.39 -1.68
C PHE A 9 -6.10 6.40 -1.36
N GLU A 10 -6.26 7.10 -0.24
CA GLU A 10 -5.28 8.07 0.24
C GLU A 10 -3.98 7.41 0.70
N ILE A 11 -4.05 6.14 1.09
CA ILE A 11 -2.90 5.33 1.49
C ILE A 11 -2.85 4.06 0.64
N ILE A 12 -1.70 3.85 0.00
CA ILE A 12 -1.45 2.70 -0.86
C ILE A 12 -0.14 2.05 -0.44
N ILE A 13 -0.19 0.75 -0.17
CA ILE A 13 0.95 -0.12 0.12
C ILE A 13 1.15 -1.06 -1.08
N ILE A 14 2.40 -1.19 -1.52
CA ILE A 14 2.86 -2.20 -2.46
C ILE A 14 3.32 -3.41 -1.66
N HIS A 15 2.97 -4.60 -2.11
CA HIS A 15 3.41 -5.87 -1.57
C HIS A 15 4.09 -6.68 -2.67
N VAL A 16 5.32 -7.12 -2.42
CA VAL A 16 6.06 -8.07 -3.28
C VAL A 16 6.71 -9.11 -2.38
N GLU A 17 6.37 -10.39 -2.57
CA GLU A 17 6.84 -11.50 -1.73
C GLU A 17 6.55 -11.30 -0.24
N GLU A 18 7.56 -11.01 0.58
CA GLU A 18 7.41 -10.73 2.04
C GLU A 18 7.63 -9.24 2.38
N ASN A 19 7.83 -8.41 1.37
CA ASN A 19 8.24 -7.02 1.51
C ASN A 19 7.09 -6.06 1.18
N TYR A 20 7.08 -4.92 1.86
CA TYR A 20 6.04 -3.91 1.74
C TYR A 20 6.62 -2.50 1.63
N TRP A 21 5.99 -1.66 0.81
CA TRP A 21 6.39 -0.25 0.60
C TRP A 21 5.19 0.67 0.54
N LEU A 22 5.32 1.88 1.06
CA LEU A 22 4.32 2.92 0.93
C LEU A 22 4.45 3.63 -0.42
N ALA A 23 3.47 3.41 -1.31
CA ALA A 23 3.36 4.09 -2.60
C ALA A 23 2.68 5.46 -2.50
N ASN A 24 1.70 5.59 -1.59
CA ASN A 24 0.96 6.83 -1.36
C ASN A 24 0.57 6.95 0.12
N GLY A 25 0.44 8.18 0.60
CA GLY A 25 0.00 8.45 1.98
C GLY A 25 1.12 8.81 2.97
N THR A 26 2.27 9.30 2.49
CA THR A 26 3.42 9.69 3.35
C THR A 26 3.03 10.67 4.46
N ALA A 27 2.04 11.54 4.23
CA ALA A 27 1.50 12.46 5.24
C ALA A 27 0.87 11.76 6.45
N HIS A 28 0.49 10.48 6.31
CA HIS A 28 -0.12 9.66 7.35
C HIS A 28 0.83 8.56 7.86
N LEU A 29 2.08 8.51 7.37
CA LEU A 29 3.00 7.42 7.67
C LEU A 29 3.16 7.23 9.19
N ASP A 30 3.49 8.29 9.93
CA ASP A 30 3.68 8.21 11.39
C ASP A 30 2.42 7.68 12.10
N ALA A 31 1.23 8.14 11.72
CA ALA A 31 -0.04 7.69 12.28
C ALA A 31 -0.29 6.21 12.00
N VAL A 32 0.01 5.75 10.78
CA VAL A 32 -0.07 4.33 10.38
C VAL A 32 0.96 3.50 11.15
N LEU A 33 2.21 3.96 11.31
CA LEU A 33 3.23 3.21 12.02
C LEU A 33 2.83 3.02 13.50
N VAL A 34 2.39 4.09 14.17
CA VAL A 34 2.05 4.07 15.60
C VAL A 34 0.66 3.46 15.86
N GLY A 35 -0.26 3.50 14.88
CA GLY A 35 -1.64 3.04 15.04
C GLY A 35 -2.49 4.02 15.84
N THR A 36 -2.20 5.31 15.69
CA THR A 36 -2.93 6.38 16.37
C THR A 36 -3.82 7.09 15.36
N ASP A 37 -5.12 7.05 15.57
CA ASP A 37 -6.07 7.82 14.77
C ASP A 37 -5.85 9.34 14.91
N PRO A 38 -6.11 10.11 13.84
CA PRO A 38 -6.77 9.69 12.60
C PRO A 38 -5.80 9.46 11.42
N TYR A 39 -6.00 8.37 10.68
CA TYR A 39 -5.53 8.22 9.30
C TYR A 39 -6.65 7.68 8.38
N PRO A 40 -6.61 7.99 7.06
CA PRO A 40 -7.60 7.48 6.12
C PRO A 40 -7.68 5.96 6.11
N THR A 41 -8.90 5.44 6.25
CA THR A 41 -9.21 4.01 6.12
C THR A 41 -10.35 3.82 5.11
N PRO A 42 -10.39 2.68 4.39
CA PRO A 42 -9.40 1.60 4.41
C PRO A 42 -8.13 1.93 3.62
N ILE A 43 -7.03 1.25 3.95
CA ILE A 43 -5.74 1.32 3.24
C ILE A 43 -5.72 0.25 2.14
N LEU A 44 -5.28 0.60 0.94
CA LEU A 44 -5.11 -0.37 -0.15
C LEU A 44 -3.74 -1.03 -0.06
N CYS A 45 -3.70 -2.36 -0.05
CA CYS A 45 -2.50 -3.15 -0.27
C CYS A 45 -2.59 -3.84 -1.64
N VAL A 46 -1.64 -3.56 -2.53
CA VAL A 46 -1.57 -4.14 -3.87
C VAL A 46 -0.39 -5.10 -3.94
N GLU A 47 -0.68 -6.37 -4.14
CA GLU A 47 0.30 -7.43 -4.39
C GLU A 47 0.73 -7.42 -5.86
N PHE A 48 2.05 -7.39 -6.08
CA PHE A 48 2.67 -7.53 -7.37
C PHE A 48 3.53 -8.81 -7.37
N ARG A 49 3.59 -9.46 -8.53
CA ARG A 49 4.39 -10.68 -8.76
C ARG A 49 5.86 -10.51 -8.38
N ASP A 50 6.48 -9.42 -8.82
CA ASP A 50 7.90 -9.14 -8.66
C ASP A 50 8.15 -7.63 -8.83
N VAL A 51 9.40 -7.19 -8.60
CA VAL A 51 9.78 -5.77 -8.73
C VAL A 51 9.61 -5.26 -10.16
N SER A 52 9.89 -6.08 -11.18
CA SER A 52 9.69 -5.68 -12.58
C SER A 52 8.21 -5.48 -12.92
N HIS A 53 7.31 -6.20 -12.27
CA HIS A 53 5.87 -5.96 -12.36
C HIS A 53 5.46 -4.66 -11.68
N VAL A 54 6.13 -4.22 -10.61
CA VAL A 54 5.90 -2.89 -10.03
C VAL A 54 6.30 -1.79 -11.03
N GLU A 55 7.43 -1.96 -11.71
CA GLU A 55 7.98 -0.99 -12.67
C GLU A 55 7.04 -0.70 -13.84
N SER A 56 6.16 -1.64 -14.22
CA SER A 56 5.14 -1.38 -15.26
C SER A 56 4.02 -0.43 -14.82
N TYR A 57 3.86 -0.19 -13.51
CA TYR A 57 2.86 0.75 -12.96
C TYR A 57 3.52 1.99 -12.37
N ILE A 58 4.72 1.84 -11.83
CA ILE A 58 5.51 2.89 -11.20
C ILE A 58 6.88 2.88 -11.87
N PRO A 59 7.11 3.71 -12.92
CA PRO A 59 8.37 3.68 -13.66
C PRO A 59 9.63 3.99 -12.84
N ALA A 60 9.47 4.66 -11.68
CA ALA A 60 10.55 4.86 -10.72
C ALA A 60 10.88 3.60 -9.88
N GLY A 61 10.10 2.54 -10.03
CA GLY A 61 10.19 1.32 -9.25
C GLY A 61 9.82 1.51 -7.78
N ILE A 62 10.36 0.64 -6.93
CA ILE A 62 10.26 0.72 -5.47
C ILE A 62 11.36 1.59 -4.85
N GLU A 63 12.36 1.99 -5.64
CA GLU A 63 13.48 2.80 -5.17
C GLU A 63 12.98 4.18 -4.72
N GLY A 64 13.21 4.52 -3.45
CA GLY A 64 12.75 5.77 -2.84
C GLY A 64 11.38 5.72 -2.18
N LEU A 65 10.70 4.57 -2.21
CA LEU A 65 9.50 4.35 -1.39
C LEU A 65 9.89 4.02 0.07
N TRP A 66 9.00 4.36 1.00
CA TRP A 66 9.19 4.01 2.40
C TRP A 66 8.91 2.52 2.61
N ALA A 67 9.91 1.77 3.08
CA ALA A 67 9.71 0.39 3.49
C ALA A 67 8.77 0.35 4.71
N VAL A 68 7.78 -0.53 4.68
CA VAL A 68 6.83 -0.77 5.78
C VAL A 68 7.12 -2.13 6.36
N HIS A 69 7.32 -2.21 7.68
CA HIS A 69 7.62 -3.47 8.34
C HIS A 69 6.42 -4.45 8.24
N PRO A 70 6.62 -5.74 7.95
CA PRO A 70 5.53 -6.73 7.82
C PRO A 70 4.59 -6.79 9.02
N ASP A 71 5.10 -6.58 10.25
CA ASP A 71 4.26 -6.56 11.46
C ASP A 71 3.22 -5.43 11.46
N ILE A 72 3.51 -4.31 10.81
CA ILE A 72 2.59 -3.17 10.69
C ILE A 72 1.45 -3.57 9.75
N VAL A 73 1.78 -4.14 8.59
CA VAL A 73 0.78 -4.69 7.66
C VAL A 73 -0.04 -5.79 8.33
N GLY A 74 0.62 -6.67 9.09
CA GLY A 74 -0.05 -7.69 9.90
C GLY A 74 -1.02 -7.11 10.94
N ARG A 75 -0.66 -6.00 11.59
CA ARG A 75 -1.56 -5.28 12.50
C ARG A 75 -2.77 -4.70 11.76
N LEU A 76 -2.55 -3.98 10.66
CA LEU A 76 -3.63 -3.38 9.85
C LEU A 76 -4.59 -4.45 9.30
N ARG A 77 -4.04 -5.61 8.87
CA ARG A 77 -4.82 -6.76 8.41
C ARG A 77 -5.71 -7.32 9.52
N ARG A 78 -5.15 -7.52 10.72
CA ARG A 78 -5.92 -8.00 11.89
C ARG A 78 -6.98 -6.99 12.34
N ALA A 79 -6.75 -5.70 12.14
CA ALA A 79 -7.70 -4.63 12.44
C ALA A 79 -8.81 -4.49 11.37
N GLY A 80 -8.71 -5.18 10.23
CA GLY A 80 -9.68 -5.05 9.13
C GLY A 80 -9.56 -3.74 8.36
N GLU A 81 -8.42 -3.06 8.46
CA GLU A 81 -8.17 -1.76 7.84
C GLU A 81 -7.55 -1.87 6.44
N LEU A 82 -7.20 -3.07 6.00
CA LEU A 82 -6.63 -3.32 4.68
C LEU A 82 -7.65 -3.89 3.69
N ILE A 83 -7.63 -3.35 2.48
CA ILE A 83 -8.19 -3.98 1.30
C ILE A 83 -7.03 -4.53 0.48
N GLU A 84 -7.00 -5.85 0.28
CA GLU A 84 -5.96 -6.52 -0.49
C GLU A 84 -6.40 -6.76 -1.93
N ARG A 85 -5.52 -6.47 -2.89
CA ARG A 85 -5.74 -6.71 -4.32
C ARG A 85 -4.48 -7.24 -4.97
N VAL A 86 -4.64 -8.08 -5.97
CA VAL A 86 -3.54 -8.51 -6.84
C VAL A 86 -3.53 -7.60 -8.07
N ALA A 87 -2.35 -7.14 -8.49
CA ALA A 87 -2.19 -6.44 -9.76
C ALA A 87 -2.25 -7.45 -10.93
N ASP A 88 -3.03 -7.13 -11.97
CA ASP A 88 -3.25 -7.96 -13.17
C ASP A 88 -2.25 -7.68 -14.30
#